data_AF-A0A1C6MBW6-F1
#
_entry.id   AF-A0A1C6MBW6-F1
#
_cell.length_a   1.000
_cell.length_b   1.000
_cell.length_c   1.000
_cell.angle_alpha   90.00
_cell.angle_beta   90.00
_cell.angle_gamma   90.00
#
_symmetry.space_group_name_H-M   'P 1'
#
loop_
_entity.id
_entity.type
_entity.pdbx_description
1 polymer ?
#
loop_
_entity_poly.entity_id
_entity_poly.type
_entity_poly.pdbx_seq_one_letter_code
_entity_poly.pdbx_strand_id
1 'polypeptide(L)'
;MPVSPYTRERLAEAASSSRTLSEALTKLGVDPKSSTRRYLLDRMRKLGVDTRHFESERVRWTKEVLQEAVTSSTTMCEVLRRLGLEVVGGQHTHISRRVKASGIDTSHFAAASRNGEVRRRRPEELLVDQGRTLDRRIPGERLKRAMIAMGTSEHCARCGTGPTWRDQPLPLEVDHIDGDWRNNRPQNLRLLCPNCHSTTDTYRGRGKARRASVRAEDR
;
A
#
# COMPACT_ATOMS: atom_id res chain seq x y z
N MET A 1 22.20 24.77 -24.15
CA MET A 1 21.94 23.81 -23.06
C MET A 1 22.25 24.51 -21.74
N PRO A 2 21.31 24.67 -20.81
CA PRO A 2 21.63 25.25 -19.52
C PRO A 2 22.66 24.37 -18.81
N VAL A 3 23.78 24.96 -18.39
CA VAL A 3 24.83 24.27 -17.66
C VAL A 3 24.23 23.81 -16.34
N SER A 4 24.29 22.51 -16.04
CA SER A 4 23.78 22.01 -14.78
C SER A 4 24.50 22.70 -13.62
N PRO A 5 23.80 23.17 -12.58
CA PRO A 5 24.42 23.83 -11.42
C PRO A 5 25.35 22.89 -10.63
N TYR A 6 25.29 21.58 -10.90
CA TYR A 6 26.12 20.54 -10.30
C TYR A 6 27.28 20.20 -11.24
N THR A 7 28.27 21.09 -11.27
CA THR A 7 29.54 20.88 -11.97
C THR A 7 30.41 19.84 -11.26
N ARG A 8 31.41 19.31 -11.94
CA ARG A 8 32.31 18.29 -11.38
C ARG A 8 33.04 18.82 -10.15
N GLU A 9 33.52 20.06 -10.21
CA GLU A 9 34.30 20.73 -9.18
C GLU A 9 33.46 20.87 -7.90
N ARG A 10 32.23 21.38 -8.04
CA ARG A 10 31.31 21.56 -6.93
C ARG A 10 30.91 20.23 -6.27
N LEU A 11 30.71 19.19 -7.08
CA LEU A 11 30.41 17.85 -6.57
C LEU A 11 31.62 17.20 -5.89
N ALA A 12 32.84 17.42 -6.42
CA ALA A 12 34.07 16.91 -5.84
C ALA A 12 34.40 17.56 -4.49
N GLU A 13 34.22 18.87 -4.37
CA GLU A 13 34.41 19.62 -3.12
C GLU A 13 33.42 19.17 -2.03
N ALA A 14 32.15 19.01 -2.40
CA ALA A 14 31.14 18.50 -1.49
C ALA A 14 31.42 17.05 -1.08
N ALA A 15 31.92 16.21 -2.01
CA ALA A 15 32.25 14.82 -1.72
C ALA A 15 33.49 14.66 -0.84
N SER A 16 34.58 15.38 -1.14
CA SER A 16 35.85 15.26 -0.40
C SER A 16 35.75 15.75 1.04
N SER A 17 34.90 16.75 1.28
CA SER A 17 34.70 17.33 2.61
C SER A 17 33.66 16.59 3.45
N SER A 18 33.03 15.52 2.94
CA SER A 18 31.93 14.82 3.61
C SER A 18 32.23 13.32 3.80
N ARG A 19 31.77 12.78 4.93
CA ARG A 19 31.90 11.34 5.23
C ARG A 19 30.70 10.55 4.74
N THR A 20 29.59 11.20 4.45
CA THR A 20 28.37 10.57 3.97
C THR A 20 27.75 11.31 2.78
N LEU A 21 26.92 10.62 2.00
CA LEU A 21 26.22 11.23 0.87
C LEU A 21 25.24 12.33 1.31
N SER A 22 24.55 12.18 2.45
CA SER A 22 23.64 13.20 2.96
C SER A 22 24.36 14.44 3.47
N GLU A 23 25.54 14.29 4.07
CA GLU A 23 26.37 15.44 4.40
C GLU A 23 26.76 16.19 3.12
N ALA A 24 27.19 15.47 2.07
CA ALA A 24 27.52 16.08 0.78
C ALA A 24 26.30 16.79 0.16
N LEU A 25 25.10 16.19 0.24
CA LEU A 25 23.87 16.79 -0.26
C LEU A 25 23.44 18.03 0.53
N THR A 26 23.56 17.99 1.86
CA THR A 26 23.27 19.14 2.72
C THR A 26 24.16 20.32 2.36
N LYS A 27 25.46 20.09 2.13
CA LYS A 27 26.41 21.12 1.68
C LYS A 27 26.11 21.66 0.29
N LEU A 28 25.52 20.85 -0.58
CA LEU A 28 25.04 21.28 -1.89
C LEU A 28 23.72 22.06 -1.82
N GLY A 29 23.11 22.20 -0.63
CA GLY A 29 21.82 22.86 -0.42
C GLY A 29 20.63 21.99 -0.81
N VAL A 30 20.81 20.67 -0.87
CA VAL A 30 19.78 19.71 -1.29
C VAL A 30 19.33 18.89 -0.10
N ASP A 31 18.01 18.75 0.08
CA ASP A 31 17.45 17.84 1.09
C ASP A 31 17.94 16.40 0.82
N PRO A 32 18.64 15.77 1.78
CA PRO A 32 19.13 14.40 1.61
C PRO A 32 18.05 13.34 1.39
N LYS A 33 16.79 13.64 1.74
CA LYS A 33 15.63 12.76 1.53
C LYS A 33 14.92 12.99 0.19
N SER A 34 15.33 14.00 -0.57
CA SER A 34 14.77 14.31 -1.88
C SER A 34 15.09 13.23 -2.93
N SER A 35 14.22 13.11 -3.94
CA SER A 35 14.45 12.28 -5.12
C SER A 35 15.73 12.66 -5.89
N THR A 36 16.22 13.89 -5.69
CA THR A 36 17.49 14.40 -6.24
C THR A 36 18.72 13.65 -5.71
N ARG A 37 18.63 12.95 -4.56
CA ARG A 37 19.72 12.13 -3.99
C ARG A 37 20.30 11.15 -5.01
N ARG A 38 19.42 10.43 -5.72
CA ARG A 38 19.84 9.41 -6.70
C ARG A 38 20.52 10.05 -7.90
N TYR A 39 19.93 11.13 -8.42
CA TYR A 39 20.49 11.88 -9.55
C TYR A 39 21.92 12.38 -9.25
N LEU A 40 22.15 12.94 -8.06
CA LEU A 40 23.46 13.50 -7.70
C LEU A 40 24.51 12.41 -7.47
N LEU A 41 24.15 11.28 -6.87
CA LEU A 41 25.06 10.14 -6.74
C LEU A 41 25.47 9.58 -8.12
N ASP A 42 24.52 9.41 -9.03
CA ASP A 42 24.81 8.93 -10.38
C ASP A 42 25.65 9.96 -11.17
N ARG A 43 25.39 11.26 -10.96
CA ARG A 43 26.17 12.34 -11.58
C ARG A 43 27.60 12.40 -11.05
N MET A 44 27.81 12.23 -9.75
CA MET A 44 29.15 12.13 -9.14
C MET A 44 29.94 10.98 -9.78
N ARG A 45 29.33 9.80 -9.91
CA ARG A 45 29.96 8.63 -10.56
C ARG A 45 30.29 8.89 -12.03
N LYS A 46 29.35 9.46 -12.79
CA LYS A 46 29.54 9.79 -14.21
C LYS A 46 30.66 10.81 -14.44
N LEU A 47 30.87 11.73 -13.50
CA LEU A 47 31.91 12.77 -13.58
C LEU A 47 33.24 12.35 -12.92
N GLY A 48 33.35 11.09 -12.48
CA GLY A 48 34.57 10.55 -11.87
C GLY A 48 34.92 11.18 -10.53
N VAL A 49 33.92 11.65 -9.76
CA VAL A 49 34.12 12.06 -8.37
C VAL A 49 34.21 10.81 -7.52
N ASP A 50 35.22 10.72 -6.65
CA ASP A 50 35.33 9.58 -5.73
C ASP A 50 34.18 9.63 -4.71
N THR A 51 33.44 8.53 -4.61
CA THR A 51 32.33 8.35 -3.66
C THR A 51 32.51 7.08 -2.83
N ARG A 52 33.65 6.41 -2.90
CA ARG A 52 33.90 5.13 -2.22
C ARG A 52 34.12 5.30 -0.72
N HIS A 53 34.57 6.48 -0.30
CA HIS A 53 34.78 6.84 1.09
C HIS A 53 33.49 7.22 1.82
N PHE A 54 32.36 7.36 1.11
CA PHE A 54 31.08 7.63 1.76
C PHE A 54 30.64 6.43 2.61
N GLU A 55 30.55 6.66 3.92
CA GLU A 55 29.96 5.74 4.86
C GLU A 55 28.47 5.54 4.54
N SER A 56 28.00 4.30 4.69
CA SER A 56 26.57 4.01 4.64
C SER A 56 25.90 4.69 5.83
N GLU A 57 25.08 5.70 5.55
CA GLU A 57 24.24 6.30 6.58
C GLU A 57 23.23 5.29 7.07
N ARG A 58 23.55 4.76 8.26
CA ARG A 58 22.75 3.91 9.14
C ARG A 58 21.45 3.46 8.50
N VAL A 59 21.47 2.26 7.93
CA VAL A 59 20.24 1.53 7.70
C VAL A 59 19.55 1.42 9.05
N ARG A 60 18.41 2.13 9.21
CA ARG A 60 17.60 2.13 10.44
C ARG A 60 17.33 0.72 10.99
N TRP A 61 17.38 -0.28 10.11
CA TRP A 61 17.20 -1.70 10.37
C TRP A 61 18.46 -2.47 9.98
N THR A 62 19.48 -2.41 10.84
CA THR A 62 20.67 -3.26 10.71
C THR A 62 20.31 -4.72 11.05
N LYS A 63 21.17 -5.66 10.69
CA LYS A 63 20.92 -7.09 10.96
C LYS A 63 20.82 -7.34 12.46
N GLU A 64 21.62 -6.64 13.26
CA GLU A 64 21.73 -6.79 14.71
C GLU A 64 20.44 -6.33 15.39
N VAL A 65 19.95 -5.15 15.04
CA VAL A 65 18.68 -4.59 15.55
C VAL A 65 17.50 -5.50 15.21
N LEU A 66 17.47 -6.03 14.00
CA LEU A 66 16.41 -6.96 13.59
C LEU A 66 16.53 -8.32 14.28
N GLN A 67 17.75 -8.83 14.47
CA GLN A 67 18.00 -10.11 15.13
C GLN A 67 17.55 -10.05 16.59
N GLU A 68 17.90 -8.99 17.33
CA GLU A 68 17.48 -8.78 18.72
C GLU A 68 15.95 -8.74 18.84
N ALA A 69 15.29 -8.00 17.94
CA ALA A 69 13.84 -7.88 17.93
C ALA A 69 13.15 -9.21 17.57
N VAL A 70 13.71 -9.99 16.65
CA VAL A 70 13.19 -11.30 16.25
C VAL A 70 13.36 -12.34 17.36
N THR A 71 14.54 -12.43 17.98
CA THR A 71 14.78 -13.37 19.09
C THR A 71 13.86 -13.07 20.28
N SER A 72 13.56 -11.79 20.53
CA SER A 72 12.69 -11.36 21.64
C SER A 72 11.18 -11.41 21.33
N SER A 73 10.78 -11.92 20.16
CA SER A 73 9.39 -11.92 19.69
C SER A 73 8.94 -13.30 19.25
N THR A 74 7.64 -13.52 19.31
CA THR A 74 6.98 -14.75 18.84
C THR A 74 6.20 -14.53 17.54
N THR A 75 6.01 -13.27 17.13
CA THR A 75 5.33 -12.90 15.88
C THR A 75 5.97 -11.65 15.25
N MET A 76 5.80 -11.48 13.93
CA MET A 76 6.23 -10.27 13.23
C MET A 76 5.55 -8.99 13.77
N CYS A 77 4.31 -9.08 14.25
CA CYS A 77 3.63 -7.94 14.85
C CYS A 77 4.32 -7.46 16.13
N GLU A 78 4.81 -8.38 16.96
CA GLU A 78 5.62 -8.06 18.15
C GLU A 78 6.96 -7.45 17.76
N VAL A 79 7.62 -7.98 16.72
CA VAL A 79 8.84 -7.38 16.17
C VAL A 79 8.59 -5.92 15.82
N LEU A 80 7.51 -5.62 15.08
CA LEU A 80 7.18 -4.24 14.72
C LEU A 80 6.94 -3.35 15.94
N ARG A 81 6.21 -3.83 16.95
CA ARG A 81 5.96 -3.08 18.18
C ARG A 81 7.25 -2.79 18.95
N ARG A 82 8.15 -3.78 19.05
CA ARG A 82 9.47 -3.62 19.70
C ARG A 82 10.38 -2.65 18.95
N LEU A 83 10.27 -2.59 17.63
CA LEU A 83 10.96 -1.60 16.80
C LEU A 83 10.30 -0.20 16.86
N GLY A 84 9.27 -0.01 17.69
CA GLY A 84 8.54 1.26 17.82
C GLY A 84 7.72 1.61 16.56
N LEU A 85 7.36 0.62 15.75
CA LEU A 85 6.61 0.80 14.52
C LEU A 85 5.13 0.48 14.74
N GLU A 86 4.29 1.30 14.11
CA GLU A 86 2.87 1.00 13.99
C GLU A 86 2.67 -0.25 13.12
N VAL A 87 1.75 -1.13 13.54
CA VAL A 87 1.43 -2.38 12.84
C VAL A 87 0.51 -2.09 11.66
N VAL A 88 1.07 -1.46 10.63
CA VAL A 88 0.41 -1.22 9.35
C VAL A 88 0.99 -2.13 8.27
N GLY A 89 0.18 -2.50 7.27
CA GLY A 89 0.56 -3.51 6.27
C GLY A 89 1.83 -3.18 5.47
N GLY A 90 2.08 -1.89 5.21
CA GLY A 90 3.28 -1.42 4.53
C GLY A 90 4.55 -1.63 5.36
N GLN A 91 4.53 -1.22 6.63
CA GLN A 91 5.66 -1.41 7.56
C GLN A 91 5.91 -2.90 7.81
N HIS A 92 4.84 -3.68 7.99
CA HIS A 92 4.95 -5.12 8.19
C HIS A 92 5.68 -5.77 7.02
N THR A 93 5.26 -5.46 5.79
CA THR A 93 5.88 -6.03 4.59
C THR A 93 7.35 -5.59 4.45
N HIS A 94 7.64 -4.33 4.74
CA HIS A 94 9.00 -3.80 4.66
C HIS A 94 9.95 -4.50 5.64
N ILE A 95 9.58 -4.60 6.91
CA ILE A 95 10.42 -5.25 7.94
C ILE A 95 10.53 -6.75 7.69
N SER A 96 9.44 -7.45 7.35
CA SER A 96 9.50 -8.89 7.01
C SER A 96 10.46 -9.18 5.85
N ARG A 97 10.47 -8.34 4.80
CA ARG A 97 11.43 -8.47 3.70
C ARG A 97 12.86 -8.26 4.16
N ARG A 98 13.09 -7.29 5.06
CA ARG A 98 14.42 -7.00 5.58
C ARG A 98 14.96 -8.14 6.45
N VAL A 99 14.14 -8.67 7.36
CA VAL A 99 14.47 -9.85 8.18
C VAL A 99 14.87 -11.04 7.30
N LYS A 100 14.07 -11.34 6.26
CA LYS A 100 14.37 -12.41 5.30
C LYS A 100 15.66 -12.15 4.52
N ALA A 101 15.88 -10.93 4.03
CA ALA A 101 17.09 -10.55 3.29
C ALA A 101 18.36 -10.61 4.16
N SER A 102 18.22 -10.41 5.48
CA SER A 102 19.30 -10.52 6.45
C SER A 102 19.61 -11.96 6.88
N GLY A 103 18.82 -12.95 6.42
CA GLY A 103 19.00 -14.37 6.73
C GLY A 103 18.72 -14.71 8.19
N ILE A 104 17.84 -13.95 8.84
CA ILE A 104 17.47 -14.16 10.24
C ILE A 104 16.43 -15.29 10.31
N ASP A 105 16.67 -16.27 11.16
CA ASP A 105 15.71 -17.35 11.40
C ASP A 105 14.49 -16.84 12.18
N THR A 106 13.30 -17.19 11.69
CA THR A 106 12.01 -16.86 12.32
C THR A 106 11.18 -18.12 12.55
N SER A 107 11.80 -19.29 12.54
CA SER A 107 11.11 -20.58 12.64
C SER A 107 10.43 -20.78 14.01
N HIS A 108 10.92 -20.11 15.06
CA HIS A 108 10.30 -20.09 16.39
C HIS A 108 9.03 -19.23 16.47
N PHE A 109 8.70 -18.47 15.42
CA PHE A 109 7.46 -17.72 15.43
C PHE A 109 6.27 -18.66 15.44
N ALA A 110 5.33 -18.40 16.33
CA ALA A 110 4.09 -19.15 16.39
C ALA A 110 3.38 -18.97 15.04
N ALA A 111 3.33 -20.03 14.25
CA ALA A 111 2.43 -20.09 13.11
C ALA A 111 1.03 -19.84 13.68
N ALA A 112 0.39 -18.74 13.28
CA ALA A 112 -0.99 -18.51 13.64
C ALA A 112 -1.77 -19.76 13.21
N SER A 113 -2.19 -20.54 14.20
CA SER A 113 -2.96 -21.76 13.97
C SER A 113 -4.17 -21.37 13.12
N ARG A 114 -4.17 -21.81 11.86
CA ARG A 114 -5.35 -21.69 11.00
C ARG A 114 -6.33 -22.83 11.30
N ASN A 115 -6.28 -23.43 12.49
CA ASN A 115 -7.16 -24.53 12.91
C ASN A 115 -8.54 -24.04 13.38
N GLY A 116 -9.00 -22.89 12.87
CA GLY A 116 -10.41 -22.58 12.87
C GLY A 116 -10.98 -23.03 11.53
N GLU A 117 -11.98 -23.93 11.53
CA GLU A 117 -12.83 -24.09 10.35
C GLU A 117 -13.35 -22.71 9.95
N VAL A 118 -12.81 -22.16 8.85
CA VAL A 118 -13.31 -20.91 8.32
C VAL A 118 -14.67 -21.21 7.73
N ARG A 119 -15.73 -21.09 8.54
CA ARG A 119 -17.11 -21.18 8.07
C ARG A 119 -17.28 -20.18 6.92
N ARG A 120 -17.40 -20.71 5.70
CA ARG A 120 -17.66 -19.89 4.52
C ARG A 120 -19.06 -19.32 4.67
N ARG A 121 -19.15 -18.01 4.91
CA ARG A 121 -20.45 -17.32 4.93
C ARG A 121 -21.20 -17.56 3.61
N ARG A 122 -22.49 -17.89 3.72
CA ARG A 122 -23.38 -18.07 2.57
C ARG A 122 -23.64 -16.72 1.88
N PRO A 123 -24.02 -16.70 0.59
CA PRO A 123 -24.35 -15.46 -0.12
C PRO A 123 -25.32 -14.56 0.65
N GLU A 124 -26.36 -15.15 1.24
CA GLU A 124 -27.42 -14.45 1.98
C GLU A 124 -26.88 -13.77 3.24
N GLU A 125 -25.86 -14.34 3.88
CA GLU A 125 -25.21 -13.75 5.06
C GLU A 125 -24.27 -12.59 4.69
N LEU A 126 -23.88 -12.48 3.41
CA LEU A 126 -23.02 -11.42 2.91
C LEU A 126 -23.84 -10.25 2.36
N LEU A 127 -24.95 -10.55 1.69
CA LEU A 127 -25.82 -9.58 1.03
C LEU A 127 -26.88 -9.02 1.98
N VAL A 128 -26.43 -8.51 3.12
CA VAL A 128 -27.27 -7.81 4.10
C VAL A 128 -26.64 -6.46 4.42
N ASP A 129 -27.42 -5.57 5.01
CA ASP A 129 -26.84 -4.39 5.63
C ASP A 129 -25.97 -4.80 6.81
N GLN A 130 -24.67 -4.54 6.70
CA GLN A 130 -23.67 -4.92 7.69
C GLN A 130 -23.49 -3.84 8.76
N GLY A 131 -24.27 -2.75 8.71
CA GLY A 131 -24.36 -1.72 9.76
C GLY A 131 -23.03 -1.41 10.47
N ARG A 132 -23.04 -1.42 11.80
CA ARG A 132 -21.84 -1.33 12.64
C ARG A 132 -21.20 -2.70 12.94
N THR A 133 -21.73 -3.78 12.37
CA THR A 133 -21.39 -5.16 12.71
C THR A 133 -20.04 -5.60 12.13
N LEU A 134 -19.54 -4.92 11.10
CA LEU A 134 -18.23 -5.18 10.52
C LEU A 134 -17.27 -4.00 10.66
N ASP A 135 -16.11 -4.27 11.27
CA ASP A 135 -15.00 -3.32 11.34
C ASP A 135 -14.30 -3.12 9.99
N ARG A 136 -14.46 -4.08 9.07
CA ARG A 136 -13.76 -4.12 7.78
C ARG A 136 -14.71 -4.33 6.61
N ARG A 137 -14.45 -3.59 5.52
CA ARG A 137 -15.17 -3.74 4.26
C ARG A 137 -15.00 -5.15 3.70
N ILE A 138 -16.12 -5.77 3.30
CA ILE A 138 -16.09 -7.03 2.56
C ILE A 138 -15.46 -6.76 1.17
N PRO A 139 -14.44 -7.53 0.75
CA PRO A 139 -13.85 -7.38 -0.57
C PRO A 139 -14.90 -7.52 -1.69
N GLY A 140 -14.85 -6.63 -2.69
CA GLY A 140 -15.83 -6.58 -3.77
C GLY A 140 -16.00 -7.90 -4.51
N GLU A 141 -14.90 -8.63 -4.75
CA GLU A 141 -14.92 -9.95 -5.38
C GLU A 141 -15.80 -10.96 -4.61
N ARG A 142 -15.80 -10.88 -3.28
CA ARG A 142 -16.63 -11.76 -2.44
C ARG A 142 -18.11 -11.41 -2.56
N LEU A 143 -18.44 -10.11 -2.66
CA LEU A 143 -19.81 -9.66 -2.89
C LEU A 143 -20.27 -10.04 -4.31
N LYS A 144 -19.44 -9.84 -5.34
CA LYS A 144 -19.73 -10.24 -6.71
C LYS A 144 -20.09 -11.72 -6.81
N ARG A 145 -19.27 -12.60 -6.21
CA ARG A 145 -19.56 -14.04 -6.16
C ARG A 145 -20.88 -14.36 -5.47
N ALA A 146 -21.19 -13.67 -4.36
CA ALA A 146 -22.46 -13.83 -3.67
C ALA A 146 -23.65 -13.37 -4.53
N MET A 147 -23.53 -12.23 -5.22
CA MET A 147 -24.55 -11.70 -6.13
C MET A 147 -24.84 -12.67 -7.28
N ILE A 148 -23.79 -13.20 -7.94
CA ILE A 148 -23.92 -14.17 -9.03
C ILE A 148 -24.57 -15.47 -8.51
N ALA A 149 -24.17 -15.96 -7.34
CA ALA A 149 -24.78 -17.13 -6.72
C ALA A 149 -26.28 -16.93 -6.41
N MET A 150 -26.71 -15.69 -6.17
CA MET A 150 -28.12 -15.31 -5.98
C MET A 150 -28.86 -14.99 -7.29
N GLY A 151 -28.25 -15.25 -8.46
CA GLY A 151 -28.88 -15.06 -9.76
C GLY A 151 -28.67 -13.69 -10.41
N THR A 152 -27.77 -12.85 -9.87
CA THR A 152 -27.43 -11.59 -10.53
C THR A 152 -26.64 -11.87 -11.82
N SER A 153 -27.10 -11.31 -12.95
CA SER A 153 -26.39 -11.42 -14.22
C SER A 153 -25.01 -10.75 -14.14
N GLU A 154 -23.97 -11.40 -14.66
CA GLU A 154 -22.62 -10.82 -14.73
C GLU A 154 -22.47 -9.84 -15.91
N HIS A 155 -23.33 -8.82 -15.93
CA HIS A 155 -23.31 -7.74 -16.91
C HIS A 155 -23.32 -6.38 -16.19
N CYS A 156 -22.73 -5.38 -16.83
CA CYS A 156 -22.78 -4.01 -16.34
C CYS A 156 -24.24 -3.53 -16.28
N ALA A 157 -24.71 -3.14 -15.10
CA ALA A 157 -26.06 -2.65 -14.88
C ALA A 157 -26.39 -1.32 -15.60
N ARG A 158 -25.36 -0.64 -16.15
CA ARG A 158 -25.54 0.60 -16.94
C ARG A 158 -25.53 0.36 -18.44
N CYS A 159 -24.49 -0.29 -18.96
CA CYS A 159 -24.26 -0.41 -20.40
C CYS A 159 -24.40 -1.83 -20.94
N GLY A 160 -24.71 -2.81 -20.08
CA GLY A 160 -24.88 -4.22 -20.49
C GLY A 160 -23.58 -4.95 -20.85
N THR A 161 -22.40 -4.31 -20.79
CA THR A 161 -21.13 -4.98 -21.07
C THR A 161 -20.93 -6.17 -20.13
N GLY A 162 -20.69 -7.35 -20.70
CA GLY A 162 -20.42 -8.59 -19.96
C GLY A 162 -18.99 -8.67 -19.40
N PRO A 163 -18.56 -9.87 -18.98
CA PRO A 163 -17.25 -10.09 -18.36
C PRO A 163 -16.11 -10.25 -19.38
N THR A 164 -16.35 -9.96 -20.66
CA THR A 164 -15.35 -10.06 -21.73
C THR A 164 -15.32 -8.77 -22.55
N TRP A 165 -14.12 -8.29 -22.84
CA TRP A 165 -13.88 -7.13 -23.70
C TRP A 165 -12.73 -7.45 -24.66
N ARG A 166 -13.00 -7.44 -25.97
CA ARG A 166 -12.03 -7.81 -27.01
C ARG A 166 -11.33 -9.14 -26.71
N ASP A 167 -12.14 -10.16 -26.39
CA ASP A 167 -11.68 -11.51 -26.05
C ASP A 167 -10.80 -11.61 -24.80
N GLN A 168 -10.68 -10.54 -24.02
CA GLN A 168 -9.97 -10.52 -22.74
C GLN A 168 -10.96 -10.43 -21.56
N PRO A 169 -10.65 -11.02 -20.40
CA PRO A 169 -11.47 -10.88 -19.21
C PRO A 169 -11.60 -9.41 -18.78
N LEU A 170 -12.84 -8.94 -18.64
CA LEU A 170 -13.18 -7.63 -18.11
C LEU A 170 -13.76 -7.80 -16.70
N PRO A 171 -13.02 -7.44 -15.64
CA PRO A 171 -13.54 -7.54 -14.28
C PRO A 171 -14.64 -6.48 -14.08
N LEU A 172 -15.89 -6.94 -13.92
CA LEU A 172 -16.95 -6.09 -13.41
C LEU A 172 -16.74 -5.80 -11.91
N GLU A 173 -16.90 -4.55 -11.54
CA GLU A 173 -16.69 -4.01 -10.19
C GLU A 173 -18.04 -3.90 -9.46
N VAL A 174 -18.05 -4.19 -8.16
CA VAL A 174 -19.22 -3.97 -7.30
C VAL A 174 -19.29 -2.51 -6.90
N ASP A 175 -20.40 -1.86 -7.24
CA ASP A 175 -20.75 -0.49 -6.85
C ASP A 175 -21.93 -0.51 -5.87
N HIS A 176 -21.82 0.34 -4.85
CA HIS A 176 -22.88 0.61 -3.88
C HIS A 176 -23.63 1.85 -4.36
N ILE A 177 -24.93 1.71 -4.68
CA ILE A 177 -25.75 2.80 -5.25
C ILE A 177 -25.76 4.01 -4.30
N ASP A 178 -25.96 3.76 -3.00
CA ASP A 178 -25.89 4.78 -1.96
C ASP A 178 -24.45 5.17 -1.57
N GLY A 179 -23.42 4.50 -2.09
CA GLY A 179 -22.00 4.64 -1.75
C GLY A 179 -21.60 4.26 -0.31
N ASP A 180 -22.50 3.73 0.51
CA ASP A 180 -22.16 3.17 1.82
C ASP A 180 -21.73 1.71 1.67
N TRP A 181 -20.44 1.46 1.87
CA TRP A 181 -19.86 0.12 1.74
C TRP A 181 -20.42 -0.90 2.73
N ARG A 182 -21.12 -0.47 3.78
CA ARG A 182 -21.76 -1.34 4.77
C ARG A 182 -23.09 -1.91 4.28
N ASN A 183 -23.81 -1.16 3.44
CA ASN A 183 -25.12 -1.56 2.96
C ASN A 183 -24.99 -2.55 1.79
N ASN A 184 -24.79 -3.84 2.08
CA ASN A 184 -24.64 -4.87 1.05
C ASN A 184 -25.97 -5.52 0.64
N ARG A 185 -27.11 -4.88 0.91
CA ARG A 185 -28.41 -5.40 0.45
C ARG A 185 -28.40 -5.54 -1.08
N PRO A 186 -28.95 -6.61 -1.66
CA PRO A 186 -28.91 -6.83 -3.11
C PRO A 186 -29.43 -5.64 -3.92
N GLN A 187 -30.46 -4.96 -3.41
CA GLN A 187 -31.07 -3.78 -4.07
C GLN A 187 -30.15 -2.55 -4.09
N ASN A 188 -29.16 -2.48 -3.19
CA ASN A 188 -28.18 -1.40 -3.14
C ASN A 188 -26.90 -1.72 -3.92
N LEU A 189 -26.72 -2.94 -4.40
CA LEU A 189 -25.53 -3.37 -5.12
C LEU A 189 -25.80 -3.47 -6.61
N ARG A 190 -24.82 -3.08 -7.42
CA ARG A 190 -24.81 -3.32 -8.86
C ARG A 190 -23.43 -3.66 -9.36
N LEU A 191 -23.35 -4.45 -10.43
CA LEU A 191 -22.11 -4.70 -11.15
C LEU A 191 -21.93 -3.62 -12.23
N LEU A 192 -20.77 -2.97 -12.27
CA LEU A 192 -20.43 -1.98 -13.29
C LEU A 192 -19.11 -2.35 -13.98
N CYS A 193 -19.02 -2.11 -15.28
CA CYS A 193 -17.73 -2.17 -15.95
C CYS A 193 -16.82 -1.01 -15.49
N PRO A 194 -15.49 -1.12 -15.62
CA PRO A 194 -14.55 -0.09 -15.17
C PRO A 194 -14.85 1.31 -15.75
N ASN A 195 -15.31 1.37 -17.01
CA ASN A 195 -15.67 2.62 -17.65
C ASN A 195 -16.91 3.25 -17.01
N CYS A 196 -18.00 2.50 -16.87
CA CYS A 196 -19.22 3.01 -16.23
C CYS A 196 -19.00 3.34 -14.75
N HIS A 197 -18.23 2.53 -14.02
CA HIS A 197 -17.94 2.81 -12.62
C HIS A 197 -17.12 4.10 -12.46
N SER A 198 -16.17 4.37 -13.36
CA SER A 198 -15.37 5.61 -13.32
C SER A 198 -16.19 6.90 -13.40
N THR A 199 -17.43 6.82 -13.91
CA THR A 199 -18.36 7.93 -14.05
C THR A 199 -19.30 8.12 -12.84
N THR A 200 -19.26 7.23 -11.84
CA THR A 200 -20.08 7.42 -10.64
C THR A 200 -19.51 8.50 -9.73
N ASP A 201 -20.37 9.15 -8.95
CA ASP A 201 -19.97 10.13 -7.95
C ASP A 201 -19.18 9.50 -6.80
N THR A 202 -19.33 8.19 -6.58
CA THR A 202 -18.71 7.38 -5.52
C THR A 202 -17.36 6.77 -5.92
N TYR A 203 -16.97 6.90 -7.20
CA TYR A 203 -15.82 6.20 -7.76
C TYR A 203 -14.53 6.48 -6.99
N ARG A 204 -13.88 5.44 -6.47
CA ARG A 204 -12.63 5.52 -5.71
C ARG A 204 -12.64 6.56 -4.58
N GLY A 205 -13.80 6.78 -3.95
CA GLY A 205 -13.94 7.74 -2.85
C GLY A 205 -14.08 9.19 -3.31
N ARG A 206 -14.31 9.43 -4.60
CA ARG A 206 -14.95 10.65 -5.09
C ARG A 206 -16.22 10.86 -4.25
N GLY A 207 -16.45 12.10 -3.80
CA GLY A 207 -17.57 12.43 -2.91
C GLY A 207 -17.37 12.19 -1.41
N LYS A 208 -16.24 11.66 -0.92
CA LYS A 208 -15.97 11.54 0.53
C LYS A 208 -16.05 12.87 1.28
N ALA A 209 -15.54 13.95 0.69
CA ALA A 209 -15.58 15.29 1.29
C ALA A 209 -17.02 15.83 1.41
N ARG A 210 -17.87 15.61 0.39
CA ARG A 210 -19.28 16.03 0.37
C ARG A 210 -20.15 15.28 1.38
N ARG A 211 -19.82 14.03 1.73
CA ARG A 211 -20.58 13.24 2.72
C ARG A 211 -20.18 13.54 4.16
N ALA A 212 -18.96 14.03 4.37
CA ALA A 212 -18.50 14.46 5.69
C ALA A 212 -19.22 15.73 6.14
N SER A 213 -19.55 16.65 5.22
CA SER A 213 -20.31 17.87 5.53
C SER A 213 -21.78 17.57 5.89
N VAL A 214 -22.47 16.74 5.11
CA VAL A 214 -23.89 16.40 5.38
C VAL A 214 -24.07 15.66 6.72
N ARG A 215 -23.13 14.79 7.10
CA ARG A 215 -23.18 14.09 8.41
C ARG A 215 -22.83 14.97 9.61
N ALA A 216 -22.25 16.15 9.39
CA ALA A 216 -21.97 17.12 10.45
C ALA A 216 -23.17 18.05 10.72
N GLU A 217 -24.07 18.21 9.76
CA GLU A 217 -25.28 19.03 9.87
C GLU A 217 -26.45 18.26 10.53
N ASP A 218 -26.47 16.93 10.41
CA ASP A 218 -27.44 16.02 11.06
C ASP A 218 -27.07 15.63 12.51
N ARG A 219 -26.19 16.39 13.18
CA ARG A 219 -25.65 16.07 14.50
C ARG A 219 -25.71 17.25 15.46
#